data_AF-A0A9P7AQK2-F1
#
_entry.id   AF-A0A9P7AQK2-F1
#
_cell.length_a   1.000
_cell.length_b   1.000
_cell.length_c   1.000
_cell.angle_alpha   90.00
_cell.angle_beta   90.00
_cell.angle_gamma   90.00
#
_symmetry.space_group_name_H-M   'P 1'
#
loop_
_entity.id
_entity.type
_entity.pdbx_description
1 polymer ?
#
loop_
_entity_poly.entity_id
_entity_poly.type
_entity_poly.pdbx_seq_one_letter_code
_entity_poly.pdbx_strand_id
1 'polypeptide(L)'
;MILLTLSTEHVRNTVITNEQGQAIYKTNTPSRLVRTRTTTIQKIKPNDNRYHTHDQFDVLGEIEWHTFVSSKFRSHGTEVKTEVFIPKRGLWGRKRVFTGPDGRPYRWDLTSRVVVVSTLPLH
;
A
#
# COMPACT_ATOMS: atom_id res chain seq x y z
N MET A 1 -18.64 -2.08 7.82
CA MET A 1 -17.20 -2.39 7.87
C MET A 1 -16.85 -2.95 6.50
N ILE A 2 -15.72 -2.60 5.89
CA ILE A 2 -15.30 -3.23 4.63
C ILE A 2 -14.16 -4.18 5.00
N LEU A 3 -14.41 -5.49 4.93
CA LEU A 3 -13.35 -6.48 5.06
C LEU A 3 -12.64 -6.67 3.72
N LEU A 4 -11.31 -6.65 3.76
CA LEU A 4 -10.45 -6.93 2.63
C LEU A 4 -9.62 -8.18 2.92
N THR A 5 -9.64 -9.13 1.98
CA THR A 5 -8.94 -10.41 2.10
C THR A 5 -7.79 -10.46 1.11
N LEU A 6 -6.63 -10.93 1.57
CA LEU A 6 -5.46 -11.17 0.72
C LEU A 6 -5.51 -12.60 0.18
N SER A 7 -5.26 -12.78 -1.11
CA SER A 7 -5.15 -14.13 -1.71
C SER A 7 -3.94 -14.92 -1.22
N THR A 8 -2.92 -14.24 -0.68
CA THR A 8 -1.70 -14.85 -0.12
C THR A 8 -1.07 -13.89 0.89
N GLU A 9 -0.30 -14.43 1.84
CA GLU A 9 0.50 -13.64 2.78
C GLU A 9 1.65 -12.86 2.10
N HIS A 10 1.97 -13.19 0.84
CA HIS A 10 2.96 -12.47 0.04
C HIS A 10 2.39 -11.12 -0.44
N VAL A 11 2.31 -10.13 0.45
CA VAL A 11 1.71 -8.79 0.22
C VAL A 11 2.26 -8.03 -0.99
N ARG A 12 3.44 -8.40 -1.49
CA ARG A 12 4.09 -7.85 -2.68
C ARG A 12 3.54 -8.40 -4.01
N ASN A 13 2.87 -9.55 -3.94
CA ASN A 13 2.30 -10.29 -5.06
C ASN A 13 0.98 -10.92 -4.61
N THR A 14 -0.05 -10.12 -4.39
CA THR A 14 -1.36 -10.60 -3.92
C THR A 14 -2.51 -9.84 -4.58
N VAL A 15 -3.68 -10.49 -4.62
CA VAL A 15 -4.94 -9.86 -4.98
C VAL A 15 -5.70 -9.59 -3.69
N ILE A 16 -6.23 -8.37 -3.58
CA ILE A 16 -7.03 -7.92 -2.44
C ILE A 16 -8.49 -7.91 -2.88
N THR A 17 -9.32 -8.75 -2.26
CA THR A 17 -10.74 -8.89 -2.57
C THR A 17 -11.61 -8.31 -1.47
N ASN A 18 -12.85 -7.93 -1.81
CA ASN A 18 -13.88 -7.59 -0.84
C ASN A 18 -14.61 -8.86 -0.33
N GLU A 19 -15.58 -8.67 0.56
CA GLU A 19 -16.42 -9.73 1.15
C GLU A 19 -17.21 -10.56 0.13
N GLN A 20 -17.45 -10.01 -1.07
CA GLN A 20 -18.18 -10.67 -2.16
C GLN A 20 -17.24 -11.48 -3.07
N GLY A 21 -15.94 -11.51 -2.77
CA GLY A 21 -14.93 -12.14 -3.61
C GLY A 21 -14.52 -11.31 -4.83
N GLN A 22 -15.05 -10.09 -4.99
CA GLN A 22 -14.64 -9.19 -6.06
C GLN A 22 -13.23 -8.66 -5.78
N ALA A 23 -12.32 -8.82 -6.74
CA ALA A 23 -11.02 -8.20 -6.65
C ALA A 23 -11.16 -6.67 -6.69
N ILE A 24 -10.47 -5.98 -5.78
CA ILE A 24 -10.47 -4.52 -5.68
C ILE A 24 -9.08 -3.97 -6.01
N TYR A 25 -8.05 -4.60 -5.47
CA TYR A 25 -6.66 -4.22 -5.71
C TYR A 25 -5.81 -5.42 -6.08
N LYS A 26 -4.68 -5.14 -6.72
CA LYS A 26 -3.63 -6.11 -6.99
C LYS A 26 -2.28 -5.48 -6.72
N THR A 27 -1.40 -6.23 -6.05
CA THR A 27 0.00 -5.88 -5.94
C THR A 27 0.83 -6.83 -6.79
N ASN A 28 1.83 -6.28 -7.47
CA ASN A 28 2.77 -7.07 -8.25
C ASN A 28 4.17 -6.52 -8.07
N THR A 29 5.12 -7.41 -7.74
CA THR A 29 6.54 -7.10 -7.67
C THR A 29 7.27 -8.09 -8.55
N PRO A 30 7.65 -7.70 -9.76
CA PRO A 30 8.39 -8.58 -10.66
C PRO A 30 9.65 -9.09 -9.98
N SER A 31 9.87 -10.40 -9.99
CA SER A 31 11.09 -11.01 -9.49
C SER A 31 12.22 -10.79 -10.49
N ARG A 32 12.79 -9.59 -10.53
CA ARG A 32 14.02 -9.33 -11.29
C ARG A 32 15.21 -9.22 -10.34
N LEU A 33 16.34 -9.72 -10.83
CA LEU A 33 17.66 -9.73 -10.18
C LEU A 33 18.29 -8.32 -10.17
N VAL A 34 17.52 -7.31 -9.77
CA VAL A 34 17.94 -5.91 -9.75
C VAL A 34 18.08 -5.45 -8.31
N ARG A 35 19.03 -4.54 -8.06
CA ARG A 35 19.31 -3.91 -6.76
C ARG A 35 18.09 -3.17 -6.18
N THR A 36 17.13 -2.81 -7.03
CA THR A 36 15.87 -2.16 -6.66
C THR A 36 14.69 -3.00 -7.11
N ARG A 37 13.66 -3.12 -6.27
CA ARG A 37 12.42 -3.84 -6.59
C ARG A 37 11.27 -2.86 -6.56
N THR A 38 10.42 -2.87 -7.57
CA THR A 38 9.23 -2.02 -7.59
C THR A 38 7.98 -2.87 -7.42
N THR A 39 7.16 -2.55 -6.41
CA THR A 39 5.81 -3.09 -6.27
C THR A 39 4.83 -2.12 -6.91
N THR A 40 4.12 -2.54 -7.93
CA THR A 40 3.00 -1.78 -8.50
C THR A 40 1.72 -2.15 -7.76
N ILE A 41 0.95 -1.14 -7.36
CA ILE A 41 -0.38 -1.26 -6.76
C ILE A 41 -1.39 -0.83 -7.81
N GLN A 42 -2.28 -1.74 -8.16
CA GLN A 42 -3.30 -1.55 -9.18
C GLN A 42 -4.68 -1.59 -8.54
N LYS A 43 -5.59 -0.73 -9.01
CA LYS A 43 -7.02 -0.74 -8.65
C LYS A 43 -7.84 -1.21 -9.85
N ILE A 44 -8.81 -2.08 -9.61
CA ILE A 44 -9.71 -2.53 -10.67
C ILE A 44 -10.65 -1.40 -11.07
N LYS A 45 -10.71 -1.12 -12.38
CA LYS A 45 -11.71 -0.25 -12.97
C LYS A 45 -13.03 -1.00 -13.03
N PRO A 46 -14.14 -0.41 -12.53
CA PRO A 46 -15.47 -0.93 -12.80
C PRO A 46 -15.64 -1.05 -14.30
N ASN A 47 -15.93 -2.26 -14.78
CA ASN A 47 -16.14 -2.49 -16.19
C ASN A 47 -17.56 -2.03 -16.55
N ASP A 48 -17.67 -0.90 -17.24
CA ASP A 48 -18.96 -0.37 -17.69
C ASP A 48 -19.53 -1.20 -18.87
N ASN A 49 -18.69 -2.02 -19.52
CA ASN A 49 -19.08 -2.78 -20.69
C ASN A 49 -19.13 -4.29 -20.42
N ARG A 50 -20.36 -4.84 -20.35
CA ARG A 50 -20.64 -6.27 -20.13
C ARG A 50 -20.01 -7.21 -21.17
N TYR A 51 -19.52 -6.68 -22.30
CA TYR A 51 -18.89 -7.44 -23.37
C TYR A 51 -17.35 -7.51 -23.30
N HIS A 52 -16.72 -6.73 -22.42
CA HIS A 52 -15.27 -6.81 -22.21
C HIS A 52 -14.97 -7.73 -21.03
N THR A 53 -14.50 -8.95 -21.27
CA THR A 53 -14.24 -9.96 -20.23
C THR A 53 -12.92 -9.77 -19.47
N HIS A 54 -12.16 -8.71 -19.74
CA HIS A 54 -10.87 -8.47 -19.09
C HIS A 54 -11.00 -7.36 -18.05
N ASP A 55 -10.65 -7.67 -16.81
CA ASP A 55 -10.50 -6.68 -15.75
C ASP A 55 -9.45 -5.64 -16.18
N GLN A 56 -9.89 -4.39 -16.32
CA GLN A 56 -8.98 -3.27 -16.53
C GLN A 56 -8.43 -2.82 -15.18
N PHE A 57 -7.12 -2.59 -15.14
CA PHE A 57 -6.42 -2.19 -13.94
C PHE A 57 -5.77 -0.82 -14.15
N ASP A 58 -6.07 0.13 -13.26
CA ASP A 58 -5.35 1.40 -13.20
C ASP A 58 -4.22 1.29 -12.19
N VAL A 59 -3.04 1.77 -12.57
CA VAL A 59 -1.92 1.92 -11.62
C VAL A 59 -2.27 3.06 -10.66
N LEU A 60 -2.49 2.70 -9.40
CA LEU A 60 -2.79 3.65 -8.34
C LEU A 60 -1.51 4.19 -7.70
N GLY A 61 -0.49 3.34 -7.60
CA GLY A 61 0.80 3.74 -7.08
C GLY A 61 1.89 2.69 -7.23
N GLU A 62 3.09 3.08 -6.87
CA GLU A 62 4.29 2.25 -6.93
C GLU A 62 5.10 2.40 -5.64
N ILE A 63 5.68 1.30 -5.17
CA ILE A 63 6.65 1.30 -4.07
C ILE A 63 7.97 0.84 -4.64
N GLU A 64 8.94 1.74 -4.71
CA GLU A 64 10.32 1.43 -5.06
C GLU A 64 11.09 1.07 -3.78
N TRP A 65 11.37 -0.22 -3.63
CA TRP A 65 12.13 -0.77 -2.52
C TRP A 65 13.62 -0.60 -2.75
N HIS A 66 14.28 0.02 -1.77
CA HIS A 66 15.73 0.15 -1.72
C HIS A 66 16.28 -0.59 -0.50
N THR A 67 17.40 -1.30 -0.66
CA THR A 67 18.04 -2.05 0.44
C THR A 67 18.88 -1.17 1.36
N PHE A 68 19.52 -0.13 0.81
CA PHE A 68 20.50 0.70 1.54
C PHE A 68 20.11 2.17 1.68
N VAL A 69 19.01 2.58 1.05
CA VAL A 69 18.46 3.94 1.15
C VAL A 69 16.96 3.87 1.40
N SER A 70 16.33 5.00 1.71
CA SER A 70 14.89 5.05 1.98
C SER A 70 14.07 4.68 0.75
N SER A 71 13.14 3.74 0.91
CA SER A 71 12.16 3.38 -0.12
C SER A 71 11.37 4.59 -0.58
N LYS A 72 10.98 4.61 -1.85
CA LYS A 72 10.15 5.67 -2.43
C LYS A 72 8.75 5.16 -2.70
N PHE A 73 7.77 6.00 -2.51
CA PHE A 73 6.38 5.73 -2.83
C PHE A 73 5.90 6.75 -3.86
N ARG A 74 5.27 6.28 -4.93
CA ARG A 74 4.63 7.14 -5.94
C ARG A 74 3.14 6.91 -5.91
N SER A 75 2.36 7.97 -5.85
CA SER A 75 0.90 7.93 -5.84
C SER A 75 0.37 9.14 -6.60
N HIS A 76 -0.52 8.91 -7.57
CA HIS A 76 -1.13 9.98 -8.37
C HIS A 76 -0.12 11.02 -8.93
N GLY A 77 1.04 10.55 -9.42
CA GLY A 77 2.08 11.42 -9.99
C GLY A 77 2.98 12.13 -8.96
N THR A 78 2.71 11.99 -7.66
CA THR A 78 3.55 12.56 -6.59
C THR A 78 4.50 11.50 -6.06
N GLU A 79 5.82 11.76 -6.12
CA GLU A 79 6.84 10.94 -5.44
C GLU A 79 7.03 11.44 -4.01
N VAL A 80 6.86 10.55 -3.04
CA VAL A 80 7.07 10.81 -1.63
C VAL A 80 8.05 9.78 -1.06
N LYS A 81 9.11 10.24 -0.40
CA LYS A 81 10.02 9.34 0.32
C LYS A 81 9.29 8.72 1.51
N THR A 82 9.44 7.41 1.70
CA THR A 82 8.75 6.68 2.78
C THR A 82 9.12 7.22 4.15
N GLU A 83 10.37 7.67 4.34
CA GLU A 83 10.82 8.26 5.61
C GLU A 83 10.12 9.58 5.96
N VAL A 84 9.63 10.31 4.96
CA VAL A 84 8.90 11.58 5.13
C VAL A 84 7.43 11.28 5.38
N PHE A 85 6.84 10.39 4.58
CA PHE A 85 5.42 10.05 4.70
C PHE A 85 5.11 9.20 5.95
N ILE A 86 5.95 8.21 6.22
CA ILE A 86 5.79 7.24 7.31
C ILE A 86 7.04 7.30 8.21
N PRO A 87 7.22 8.40 8.96
CA PRO A 87 8.44 8.63 9.72
C PRO A 87 8.62 7.61 10.84
N LYS A 88 9.88 7.23 11.09
CA LYS A 88 10.26 6.40 12.24
C LYS A 88 10.15 7.25 13.52
N ARG A 89 9.39 6.79 14.51
CA ARG A 89 9.21 7.47 15.80
C ARG A 89 9.43 6.52 16.98
N GLY A 90 9.61 7.12 18.16
CA GLY A 90 9.78 6.44 19.45
C GLY A 90 11.15 5.81 19.65
N LEU A 91 11.38 5.30 20.85
CA LEU A 91 12.57 4.51 21.19
C LEU A 91 12.63 3.30 20.25
N TRP A 92 13.80 3.05 19.66
CA TRP A 92 14.05 1.97 18.68
C TRP A 92 13.41 2.16 17.29
N GLY A 93 12.72 3.29 17.03
CA GLY A 93 12.16 3.57 15.72
C GLY A 93 11.17 2.51 15.23
N ARG A 94 10.38 1.93 16.14
CA ARG A 94 9.36 0.88 15.84
C ARG A 94 7.93 1.42 15.74
N LYS A 95 7.73 2.73 15.92
CA LYS A 95 6.44 3.38 15.76
C LYS A 95 6.43 4.18 14.47
N ARG A 96 5.28 4.22 13.80
CA ARG A 96 5.02 5.07 12.63
C ARG A 96 3.74 5.84 12.91
N VAL A 97 3.75 7.14 12.63
CA VAL A 97 2.54 7.97 12.63
C VAL A 97 2.52 8.76 11.33
N PHE A 98 1.44 8.68 10.58
CA PHE A 98 1.32 9.28 9.24
C PHE A 98 -0.12 9.70 8.96
N THR A 99 -0.32 10.67 8.07
CA THR A 99 -1.65 11.15 7.69
C THR A 99 -2.11 10.45 6.42
N GLY A 100 -3.29 9.85 6.46
CA GLY A 100 -3.92 9.23 5.30
C GLY A 100 -4.46 10.27 4.32
N PRO A 101 -4.84 9.86 3.09
CA PRO A 101 -5.49 10.74 2.11
C PRO A 101 -6.82 11.33 2.59
N ASP A 102 -7.45 10.71 3.58
CA ASP A 102 -8.66 11.16 4.27
C ASP A 102 -8.40 12.27 5.31
N GLY A 103 -7.15 12.74 5.45
CA GLY A 103 -6.74 13.74 6.42
C GLY A 103 -6.61 13.22 7.85
N ARG A 104 -6.85 11.93 8.09
CA ARG A 104 -6.81 11.35 9.44
C ARG A 104 -5.40 10.86 9.78
N PRO A 105 -4.92 11.05 11.01
CA PRO A 105 -3.66 10.47 11.45
C PRO A 105 -3.85 8.97 11.75
N TYR A 106 -2.89 8.18 11.32
CA TYR A 106 -2.81 6.73 11.55
C TYR A 106 -1.54 6.42 12.32
N ARG A 107 -1.61 5.42 13.19
CA ARG A 107 -0.47 4.88 13.93
C ARG A 107 -0.28 3.41 13.59
N TRP A 108 0.96 3.05 13.35
CA TRP A 108 1.39 1.67 13.22
C TRP A 108 2.56 1.37 14.17
N ASP A 109 2.31 0.51 15.14
CA ASP A 109 3.34 -0.10 15.94
C ASP A 109 3.81 -1.37 15.22
N LEU A 110 5.09 -1.44 14.81
CA LEU A 110 5.61 -2.54 13.98
C LEU A 110 5.60 -3.93 14.67
N THR A 111 5.25 -3.99 15.95
CA THR A 111 4.95 -5.23 16.67
C THR A 111 3.52 -5.72 16.46
N SER A 112 2.65 -4.87 15.92
CA SER A 112 1.26 -5.13 15.59
C SER A 112 1.09 -5.35 14.09
N ARG A 113 0.16 -6.25 13.75
CA ARG A 113 -0.32 -6.45 12.37
C ARG A 113 -1.43 -5.48 11.99
N VAL A 114 -1.84 -4.62 12.92
CA VAL A 114 -2.97 -3.69 12.75
C VAL A 114 -2.45 -2.25 12.78
N VAL A 115 -2.92 -1.45 11.83
CA VAL A 115 -2.80 0.01 11.82
C VAL A 115 -4.07 0.58 12.44
N VAL A 116 -3.93 1.51 13.38
CA VAL A 116 -5.05 2.13 14.08
C VAL A 116 -5.16 3.60 13.71
N VAL A 117 -6.38 4.14 13.70
CA VAL A 117 -6.58 5.59 13.62
C VAL A 117 -6.01 6.19 14.90
N SER A 118 -5.08 7.12 14.77
CA SER A 118 -4.51 7.86 15.91
C SER A 118 -5.50 8.92 16.35
N THR A 119 -5.79 8.98 17.64
CA THR A 119 -6.49 10.13 18.24
C THR A 119 -5.52 11.17 18.79
N LEU A 120 -4.23 10.86 18.81
CA LEU A 120 -3.18 11.74 19.28
C LEU A 120 -2.65 12.60 18.13
N PRO A 121 -2.49 13.93 18.33
CA PRO A 121 -1.89 14.81 17.34
C PRO A 121 -0.41 14.43 17.09
N LEU A 122 0.05 14.72 15.87
CA LEU A 122 1.45 14.56 15.46
C LEU A 122 2.31 15.56 16.25
N HIS A 123 3.06 15.09 17.26
CA HIS A 123 4.15 15.84 17.89
C HIS A 123 5.51 15.42 17.29
#